data_AF-A0A3A4VVL5-F1
#
_entry.id   AF-A0A3A4VVL5-F1
#
_cell.length_a   1.000
_cell.length_b   1.000
_cell.length_c   1.000
_cell.angle_alpha   90.00
_cell.angle_beta   90.00
_cell.angle_gamma   90.00
#
_symmetry.space_group_name_H-M   'P 1'
#
loop_
_entity.id
_entity.type
_entity.pdbx_description
1 polymer ?
#
loop_
_entity_poly.entity_id
_entity_poly.type
_entity_poly.pdbx_seq_one_letter_code
_entity_poly.pdbx_strand_id
1 'polypeptide(L)'
;HEWVEHMVAEQLGLCSALQNYVMGMLEMHSGQPHLQHILLEETPLPRRVHQALLEAERDAAKTMAGFLGLYPEVRRVDLGQAGFLVVQTVESLTHRFAAHPDEQVMTKTSFVDEVVAMLVSYLKC
;
A
#
# COMPACT_ATOMS: atom_id res chain seq x y z
N HIS A 1 3.05 6.28 11.28
CA HIS A 1 2.64 7.69 11.46
C HIS A 1 3.66 8.68 10.90
N GLU A 2 4.96 8.45 11.10
CA GLU A 2 6.05 9.31 10.60
C GLU A 2 6.00 9.60 9.07
N TRP A 3 5.60 8.62 8.25
CA TRP A 3 5.50 8.81 6.79
C TRP A 3 4.36 9.74 6.37
N VAL A 4 3.21 9.70 7.05
CA VAL A 4 2.06 10.60 6.79
C VAL A 4 2.43 12.03 7.15
N GLU A 5 3.10 12.22 8.29
CA GLU A 5 3.55 13.53 8.75
C GLU A 5 4.56 14.14 7.77
N HIS A 6 5.49 13.34 7.24
CA HIS A 6 6.47 13.78 6.26
C HIS A 6 5.82 14.29 4.97
N MET A 7 4.81 13.58 4.46
CA MET A 7 4.12 13.95 3.21
C MET A 7 3.26 15.20 3.34
N VAL A 8 2.64 15.38 4.51
CA VAL A 8 1.87 16.58 4.84
C VAL A 8 2.80 17.78 4.97
N ALA A 9 3.97 17.61 5.59
CA ALA A 9 4.98 18.65 5.71
C ALA A 9 5.54 19.11 4.35
N GLU A 10 5.63 18.19 3.38
CA GLU A 10 6.10 18.49 2.02
C GLU A 10 5.00 19.00 1.08
N GLN A 11 3.74 19.10 1.54
CA GLN A 11 2.61 19.60 0.76
C GLN A 11 2.42 18.86 -0.58
N LEU A 12 2.78 17.57 -0.63
CA LEU A 12 2.68 16.77 -1.86
C LEU A 12 1.23 16.60 -2.29
N GLY A 13 0.95 16.71 -3.59
CA GLY A 13 -0.35 16.36 -4.15
C GLY A 13 -0.62 14.86 -4.07
N LEU A 14 -1.90 14.45 -4.14
CA LEU A 14 -2.34 13.05 -3.92
C LEU A 14 -1.55 12.02 -4.75
N CYS A 15 -1.25 12.34 -6.01
CA CYS A 15 -0.54 11.43 -6.90
C CYS A 15 0.89 11.14 -6.40
N SER A 16 1.70 12.19 -6.19
CA SER A 16 3.07 12.06 -5.65
C SER A 16 3.06 11.43 -4.26
N ALA A 17 2.02 11.74 -3.50
CA ALA A 17 1.82 11.17 -2.19
C ALA A 17 1.64 9.63 -2.28
N LEU A 18 0.76 9.16 -3.15
CA LEU A 18 0.58 7.73 -3.40
C LEU A 18 1.83 7.08 -4.02
N GLN A 19 2.59 7.78 -4.88
CA GLN A 19 3.86 7.27 -5.39
C GLN A 19 4.84 6.95 -4.27
N ASN A 20 5.03 7.87 -3.31
CA ASN A 20 5.92 7.65 -2.18
C ASN A 20 5.46 6.48 -1.31
N TYR A 21 4.15 6.37 -1.06
CA TYR A 21 3.59 5.27 -0.30
C TYR A 21 3.82 3.91 -1.00
N VAL A 22 3.47 3.79 -2.28
CA VAL A 22 3.62 2.53 -3.04
C VAL A 22 5.09 2.15 -3.20
N MET A 23 5.98 3.12 -3.47
CA MET A 23 7.42 2.87 -3.56
C MET A 23 7.98 2.39 -2.22
N GLY A 24 7.65 3.05 -1.11
CA GLY A 24 8.13 2.66 0.22
C GLY A 24 7.68 1.25 0.61
N MET A 25 6.43 0.89 0.31
CA MET A 25 5.92 -0.46 0.52
C MET A 25 6.66 -1.49 -0.34
N LEU A 26 6.89 -1.16 -1.61
CA LEU A 26 7.64 -2.03 -2.53
C LEU A 26 9.09 -2.24 -2.06
N GLU A 27 9.76 -1.19 -1.60
CA GLU A 27 11.13 -1.26 -1.06
C GLU A 27 11.18 -2.10 0.21
N MET A 28 10.24 -1.89 1.14
CA MET A 28 10.11 -2.67 2.35
C MET A 28 9.96 -4.17 2.03
N HIS A 29 9.05 -4.51 1.12
CA HIS A 29 8.84 -5.91 0.72
C HIS A 29 10.03 -6.50 -0.05
N SER A 30 10.64 -5.72 -0.93
CA SER A 30 11.84 -6.13 -1.68
C SER A 30 13.04 -6.44 -0.77
N GLY A 31 13.08 -5.88 0.44
CA GLY A 31 14.12 -6.18 1.43
C GLY A 31 14.03 -7.57 2.04
N GLN A 32 12.88 -8.25 1.94
CA GLN A 32 12.67 -9.60 2.50
C GLN A 32 11.88 -10.54 1.56
N PRO A 33 12.33 -10.80 0.31
CA PRO A 33 11.56 -11.55 -0.69
C PRO A 33 11.08 -12.93 -0.23
N HIS A 34 11.93 -13.65 0.53
CA HIS A 34 11.59 -14.97 1.04
C HIS A 34 10.44 -14.95 2.05
N LEU A 35 10.38 -13.92 2.91
CA LEU A 35 9.24 -13.73 3.80
C LEU A 35 7.97 -13.46 2.98
N GLN A 36 8.07 -12.64 1.93
CA GLN A 36 6.92 -12.34 1.07
C GLN A 36 6.41 -13.60 0.36
N HIS A 37 7.30 -14.48 -0.08
CA HIS A 37 6.92 -15.77 -0.65
C HIS A 37 6.14 -16.65 0.34
N ILE A 38 6.62 -16.77 1.58
CA ILE A 38 5.93 -17.57 2.63
C ILE A 38 4.53 -17.01 2.91
N LEU A 39 4.41 -15.68 3.00
CA LEU A 39 3.14 -15.01 3.24
C LEU A 39 2.17 -15.16 2.06
N LEU A 40 2.69 -15.15 0.82
CA LEU A 40 1.91 -15.34 -0.40
C LEU A 40 1.38 -16.77 -0.56
N GLU A 41 2.15 -17.78 -0.14
CA GLU A 41 1.74 -19.19 -0.20
C GLU A 41 0.68 -19.57 0.85
N GLU A 42 0.15 -18.58 1.60
CA GLU A 42 -0.83 -18.77 2.68
C GLU A 42 -0.39 -19.83 3.70
N THR A 43 0.93 -19.92 3.95
CA THR A 43 1.49 -20.88 4.90
C THR A 43 0.84 -20.68 6.28
N PRO A 44 0.35 -21.73 6.96
CA PRO A 44 -0.31 -21.58 8.25
C PRO A 44 0.58 -20.85 9.27
N LEU A 45 0.18 -19.64 9.64
CA LEU A 45 0.89 -18.82 10.62
C LEU A 45 0.43 -19.15 12.04
N PRO A 46 1.32 -19.04 13.06
CA PRO A 46 0.89 -19.09 14.45
C PRO A 46 -0.21 -18.05 14.72
N ARG A 47 -1.28 -18.44 15.44
CA ARG A 47 -2.46 -17.56 15.68
C ARG A 47 -2.10 -16.14 16.14
N ARG A 48 -1.10 -16.02 17.03
CA ARG A 48 -0.62 -14.72 17.53
C ARG A 48 -0.05 -13.81 16.43
N VAL A 49 0.64 -14.40 15.44
CA VAL A 49 1.25 -13.67 14.31
C VAL A 49 0.16 -13.25 13.35
N HIS A 50 -0.77 -14.15 13.04
CA HIS A 50 -1.92 -13.84 12.20
C HIS A 50 -2.79 -12.72 12.80
N GLN A 51 -3.03 -12.73 14.12
CA GLN A 51 -3.75 -11.66 14.80
C GLN A 51 -3.02 -10.32 14.73
N ALA A 52 -1.70 -10.32 14.95
CA ALA A 52 -0.89 -9.11 14.85
C ALA A 52 -0.90 -8.51 13.42
N LEU A 53 -0.87 -9.36 12.38
CA LEU A 53 -1.02 -8.93 10.98
C LEU A 53 -2.38 -8.25 10.74
N LEU A 54 -3.48 -8.89 11.17
CA LEU A 54 -4.82 -8.32 11.02
C LEU A 54 -5.00 -7.00 11.78
N GLU A 55 -4.35 -6.85 12.94
CA GLU A 55 -4.35 -5.59 13.70
C GLU A 55 -3.56 -4.51 12.97
N ALA A 56 -2.36 -4.84 12.47
CA ALA A 56 -1.53 -3.92 11.71
C ALA A 56 -2.24 -3.44 10.43
N GLU A 57 -2.90 -4.33 9.68
CA GLU A 57 -3.67 -3.98 8.48
C GLU A 57 -4.84 -3.03 8.80
N ARG A 58 -5.56 -3.28 9.92
CA ARG A 58 -6.65 -2.38 10.33
C ARG A 58 -6.14 -1.00 10.70
N ASP A 59 -5.01 -0.91 11.39
CA ASP A 59 -4.44 0.37 11.79
C ASP A 59 -3.81 1.13 10.59
N ALA A 60 -3.22 0.40 9.64
CA ALA A 60 -2.80 0.95 8.36
C ALA A 60 -4.01 1.51 7.58
N ALA A 61 -5.12 0.77 7.49
CA ALA A 61 -6.33 1.21 6.81
C ALA A 61 -6.94 2.48 7.44
N LYS A 62 -6.99 2.57 8.77
CA LYS A 62 -7.43 3.78 9.48
C LYS A 62 -6.51 4.97 9.20
N THR A 63 -5.20 4.73 9.22
CA THR A 63 -4.19 5.76 8.93
C THR A 63 -4.35 6.26 7.49
N MET A 64 -4.52 5.35 6.54
CA MET A 64 -4.76 5.68 5.14
C MET A 64 -6.06 6.45 4.95
N ALA A 65 -7.14 6.08 5.63
CA ALA A 65 -8.40 6.82 5.60
C ALA A 65 -8.22 8.28 6.06
N GLY A 66 -7.48 8.49 7.15
CA GLY A 66 -7.13 9.83 7.62
C GLY A 66 -6.28 10.61 6.62
N PHE A 67 -5.28 9.97 6.03
CA PHE A 67 -4.43 10.54 4.98
C PHE A 67 -5.25 10.95 3.74
N LEU A 68 -6.16 10.09 3.25
CA LEU A 68 -7.02 10.40 2.11
C LEU A 68 -7.92 11.61 2.37
N GLY A 69 -8.38 11.79 3.61
CA GLY A 69 -9.18 12.94 4.03
C GLY A 69 -8.48 14.29 3.93
N LEU A 70 -7.16 14.31 3.75
CA LEU A 70 -6.37 15.53 3.55
C LEU A 70 -6.43 16.05 2.12
N TYR A 71 -6.95 15.26 1.18
CA TYR A 71 -6.93 15.55 -0.25
C TYR A 71 -8.33 15.88 -0.79
N PRO A 72 -8.61 17.13 -1.19
CA PRO A 72 -9.95 17.56 -1.61
C PRO A 72 -10.40 16.93 -2.95
N GLU A 73 -9.47 16.36 -3.71
CA GLU A 73 -9.75 15.67 -4.96
C GLU A 73 -10.26 14.22 -4.77
N VAL A 74 -10.17 13.66 -3.57
CA VAL A 74 -10.74 12.33 -3.25
C VAL A 74 -12.25 12.44 -3.19
N ARG A 75 -12.96 11.60 -3.96
CA ARG A 75 -14.43 11.65 -4.10
C ARG A 75 -15.17 10.51 -3.41
N ARG A 76 -14.45 9.64 -2.69
CA ARG A 76 -15.03 8.48 -2.01
C ARG A 76 -15.84 8.92 -0.79
N VAL A 77 -17.08 8.43 -0.71
CA VAL A 77 -18.02 8.75 0.38
C VAL A 77 -17.56 8.14 1.70
N ASP A 78 -17.12 6.88 1.69
CA ASP A 78 -16.61 6.18 2.86
C ASP A 78 -15.07 6.06 2.77
N LEU A 79 -14.37 6.96 3.47
CA LEU A 79 -12.92 6.96 3.51
C LEU A 79 -12.34 5.77 4.25
N GLY A 80 -13.09 5.15 5.17
CA GLY A 80 -12.67 3.92 5.85
C GLY A 80 -12.58 2.75 4.88
N GLN A 81 -13.61 2.57 4.04
CA GLN A 81 -13.59 1.57 2.97
C GLN A 81 -12.54 1.87 1.90
N ALA A 82 -12.41 3.14 1.50
CA ALA A 82 -11.39 3.53 0.53
C ALA A 82 -9.97 3.29 1.06
N GLY A 83 -9.70 3.66 2.31
CA GLY A 83 -8.41 3.43 2.96
C GLY A 83 -8.08 1.95 3.09
N PHE A 84 -9.06 1.14 3.47
CA PHE A 84 -8.92 -0.32 3.48
C PHE A 84 -8.58 -0.88 2.09
N LEU A 85 -9.30 -0.47 1.05
CA LEU A 85 -9.05 -0.94 -0.32
C LEU A 85 -7.68 -0.52 -0.85
N VAL A 86 -7.25 0.71 -0.57
CA VAL A 86 -5.91 1.18 -0.95
C VAL A 86 -4.83 0.33 -0.30
N VAL A 87 -4.89 0.13 1.02
CA VAL A 87 -3.91 -0.67 1.75
C VAL A 87 -3.88 -2.10 1.21
N GLN A 88 -5.03 -2.78 1.14
CA GLN A 88 -5.09 -4.17 0.68
C GLN A 88 -4.57 -4.34 -0.75
N THR A 89 -4.85 -3.37 -1.62
CA THR A 89 -4.35 -3.37 -3.01
C THR A 89 -2.84 -3.21 -3.05
N VAL A 90 -2.29 -2.23 -2.33
CA VAL A 90 -0.85 -1.95 -2.32
C VAL A 90 -0.08 -3.10 -1.68
N GLU A 91 -0.53 -3.59 -0.52
CA GLU A 91 0.05 -4.76 0.15
C GLU A 91 0.09 -5.94 -0.83
N SER A 92 -1.07 -6.37 -1.35
CA SER A 92 -1.16 -7.56 -2.21
C SER A 92 -0.29 -7.46 -3.46
N LEU A 93 -0.32 -6.32 -4.16
CA LEU A 93 0.42 -6.15 -5.41
C LEU A 93 1.93 -6.04 -5.15
N THR A 94 2.35 -5.27 -4.15
CA THR A 94 3.78 -5.12 -3.82
C THR A 94 4.36 -6.41 -3.23
N HIS A 95 3.60 -7.15 -2.42
CA HIS A 95 3.96 -8.48 -1.93
C HIS A 95 4.28 -9.41 -3.08
N ARG A 96 3.33 -9.57 -4.01
CA ARG A 96 3.49 -10.47 -5.16
C ARG A 96 4.66 -10.06 -6.05
N PHE A 97 4.81 -8.76 -6.30
CA PHE A 97 5.93 -8.25 -7.09
C PHE A 97 7.27 -8.54 -6.42
N ALA A 98 7.38 -8.31 -5.10
CA ALA A 98 8.61 -8.52 -4.34
C ALA A 98 8.95 -10.01 -4.11
N ALA A 99 7.96 -10.89 -4.03
CA ALA A 99 8.15 -12.33 -3.80
C ALA A 99 8.83 -13.04 -5.00
N HIS A 100 8.64 -12.53 -6.22
CA HIS A 100 9.12 -13.14 -7.46
C HIS A 100 9.94 -12.16 -8.31
N PRO A 101 11.13 -11.71 -7.84
CA PRO A 101 11.91 -10.69 -8.54
C PRO A 101 12.32 -11.11 -9.95
N ASP A 102 12.54 -12.40 -10.18
CA ASP A 102 12.99 -12.93 -11.48
C ASP A 102 11.83 -13.19 -12.47
N GLU A 103 10.57 -13.07 -12.04
CA GLU A 103 9.38 -13.33 -12.87
C GLU A 103 8.68 -12.04 -13.32
N GLN A 104 9.30 -10.87 -13.06
CA GLN A 104 8.69 -9.57 -13.33
C GLN A 104 8.72 -9.23 -14.82
N VAL A 105 7.53 -8.92 -15.38
CA VAL A 105 7.38 -8.46 -16.77
C VAL A 105 7.56 -6.95 -16.95
N MET A 106 7.68 -6.20 -15.85
CA MET A 106 7.78 -4.73 -15.84
C MET A 106 8.82 -4.26 -14.83
N THR A 107 9.36 -3.06 -15.06
CA THR A 107 10.31 -2.44 -14.12
C THR A 107 9.60 -2.01 -12.83
N LYS A 108 10.37 -1.86 -11.73
CA LYS A 108 9.86 -1.32 -10.46
C LYS A 108 9.14 0.02 -10.65
N THR A 109 9.73 0.94 -11.41
CA THR A 109 9.15 2.26 -11.68
C THR A 109 7.82 2.14 -12.42
N SER A 110 7.80 1.36 -13.51
CA SER A 110 6.56 1.13 -14.28
C SER A 110 5.45 0.50 -13.42
N PHE A 111 5.80 -0.45 -12.56
CA PHE A 111 4.84 -1.05 -11.62
C PHE A 111 4.24 -0.02 -10.66
N VAL A 112 5.09 0.82 -10.05
CA VAL A 112 4.62 1.87 -9.13
C VAL A 112 3.70 2.85 -9.86
N ASP A 113 4.07 3.29 -11.06
CA ASP A 113 3.27 4.22 -11.85
C ASP A 113 1.88 3.65 -12.20
N GLU A 114 1.80 2.39 -12.63
CA GLU A 114 0.53 1.72 -12.96
C GLU A 114 -0.37 1.55 -11.72
N VAL A 115 0.20 1.13 -10.59
CA VAL A 115 -0.56 1.00 -9.33
C VAL A 115 -1.09 2.36 -8.89
N VAL A 116 -0.28 3.42 -8.95
CA VAL A 116 -0.71 4.77 -8.59
C VAL A 116 -1.80 5.28 -9.53
N ALA A 117 -1.65 5.07 -10.84
CA ALA A 117 -2.67 5.47 -11.81
C ALA A 117 -4.02 4.81 -11.54
N MET A 118 -4.01 3.51 -11.22
CA MET A 118 -5.20 2.76 -10.81
C MET A 118 -5.82 3.33 -9.53
N LEU A 119 -5.01 3.57 -8.49
CA LEU A 119 -5.47 4.09 -7.20
C LEU A 119 -6.03 5.51 -7.32
N VAL A 120 -5.34 6.41 -8.04
CA VAL A 120 -5.81 7.78 -8.28
C VAL A 120 -7.13 7.77 -9.02
N SER A 121 -7.27 6.93 -10.05
CA SER A 121 -8.52 6.78 -10.79
C SER A 121 -9.63 6.28 -9.86
N TYR A 122 -9.37 5.22 -9.10
CA TYR A 122 -10.30 4.73 -8.09
C TYR A 122 -10.66 5.83 -7.08
N LEU A 123 -9.75 6.63 -6.56
CA LEU A 123 -10.07 7.62 -5.52
C LEU A 123 -10.85 8.83 -6.05
N LYS A 124 -10.74 9.12 -7.35
CA LYS A 124 -11.37 10.29 -8.00
C LYS A 124 -12.70 9.99 -8.69
N CYS A 125 -13.02 8.73 -8.97
CA CYS A 125 -14.28 8.35 -9.63
C CYS A 125 -15.52 8.53 -8.74
#